data_AF-A0A7Z7BWV7-F1
#
_entry.id   AF-A0A7Z7BWV7-F1
#
_cell.length_a   1.000
_cell.length_b   1.000
_cell.length_c   1.000
_cell.angle_alpha   90.00
_cell.angle_beta   90.00
_cell.angle_gamma   90.00
#
_symmetry.space_group_name_H-M   'P 1'
#
loop_
_entity.id
_entity.type
_entity.pdbx_description
1 polymer ?
#
loop_
_entity_poly.entity_id
_entity_poly.type
_entity_poly.pdbx_seq_one_letter_code
_entity_poly.pdbx_strand_id
1 'polypeptide(L)'
;MCKASDMKESHSAEMTEPASVHGPGRAPAGMPLTIRLGEQEYAALVRIARSRETTAAALVEKLVLHALSRAEVPPPADSHPARRHTTYEEATAGFRPDVPARTAPDV
;
A
#
# COMPACT_ATOMS: atom_id res chain seq x y z
N MET A 1 -9.88 -47.78 24.06
CA MET A 1 -10.11 -46.40 24.55
C MET A 1 -8.93 -45.57 24.08
N CYS A 2 -9.10 -44.80 23.01
CA CYS A 2 -8.03 -44.02 22.39
C CYS A 2 -8.00 -42.62 23.02
N LYS A 3 -6.82 -42.22 23.49
CA LYS A 3 -6.53 -40.97 24.18
C LYS A 3 -6.44 -39.85 23.14
N ALA A 4 -7.21 -38.78 23.33
CA ALA A 4 -7.18 -37.61 22.45
C ALA A 4 -5.93 -36.77 22.70
N SER A 5 -5.29 -36.36 21.61
CA SER A 5 -4.09 -35.53 21.57
C SER A 5 -4.44 -34.06 21.78
N ASP A 6 -3.76 -33.40 22.72
CA ASP A 6 -3.69 -31.94 22.83
C ASP A 6 -2.64 -31.45 21.81
N MET A 7 -3.09 -30.75 20.78
CA MET A 7 -2.23 -30.06 19.81
C MET A 7 -2.32 -28.56 20.09
N LYS A 8 -1.25 -28.02 20.66
CA LYS A 8 -1.10 -26.61 21.01
C LYS A 8 -0.81 -25.81 19.73
N GLU A 9 -1.86 -25.26 19.14
CA GLU A 9 -1.79 -24.39 17.97
C GLU A 9 -1.16 -23.05 18.36
N SER A 10 0.03 -22.80 17.82
CA SER A 10 0.79 -21.58 18.01
C SER A 10 0.47 -20.62 16.87
N HIS A 11 -0.48 -19.71 17.08
CA HIS A 11 -0.68 -18.59 16.16
C HIS A 11 0.25 -17.44 16.55
N SER A 12 1.50 -17.51 16.09
CA SER A 12 2.33 -16.32 15.92
C SER A 12 1.92 -15.69 14.61
N ALA A 13 1.40 -14.46 14.67
CA ALA A 13 1.04 -13.64 13.53
C ALA A 13 2.26 -13.46 12.63
N GLU A 14 2.30 -14.23 11.56
CA GLU A 14 3.33 -14.15 10.55
C GLU A 14 3.23 -12.81 9.84
N MET A 15 4.37 -12.17 9.81
CA MET A 15 4.60 -10.82 9.33
C MET A 15 4.11 -10.68 7.89
N THR A 16 3.47 -9.54 7.64
CA THR A 16 3.04 -9.05 6.33
C THR A 16 4.14 -9.22 5.27
N GLU A 17 4.06 -10.29 4.50
CA GLU A 17 4.75 -10.40 3.21
C GLU A 17 4.09 -9.42 2.22
N PRO A 18 4.85 -8.60 1.47
CA PRO A 18 4.26 -7.82 0.39
C PRO A 18 3.91 -8.79 -0.74
N ALA A 19 2.64 -9.17 -0.81
CA ALA A 19 2.14 -10.09 -1.82
C ALA A 19 2.40 -9.52 -3.23
N SER A 20 3.43 -10.07 -3.85
CA SER A 20 3.66 -10.28 -5.28
C SER A 20 3.16 -9.19 -6.24
N VAL A 21 4.13 -8.35 -6.61
CA VAL A 21 4.17 -7.55 -7.83
C VAL A 21 4.11 -8.51 -9.04
N HIS A 22 2.90 -8.74 -9.56
CA HIS A 22 2.56 -9.21 -10.92
C HIS A 22 2.61 -10.74 -11.22
N GLY A 23 1.42 -11.36 -11.24
CA GLY A 23 1.05 -12.63 -11.86
C GLY A 23 -0.36 -12.56 -12.51
N PRO A 24 -0.78 -13.53 -13.35
CA PRO A 24 -1.83 -13.34 -14.37
C PRO A 24 -3.23 -13.31 -13.75
N GLY A 25 -3.72 -12.11 -13.51
CA GLY A 25 -5.03 -11.85 -12.94
C GLY A 25 -5.02 -10.50 -12.23
N ARG A 26 -4.58 -9.47 -12.96
CA ARG A 26 -4.37 -8.08 -12.55
C ARG A 26 -5.35 -7.66 -11.45
N ALA A 27 -4.92 -7.75 -10.19
CA ALA A 27 -5.57 -7.01 -9.11
C ALA A 27 -5.44 -5.52 -9.48
N PRO A 28 -6.52 -4.72 -9.41
CA PRO A 28 -6.43 -3.31 -9.72
C PRO A 28 -5.34 -2.69 -8.85
N ALA A 29 -4.32 -2.10 -9.46
CA ALA A 29 -3.32 -1.34 -8.74
C ALA A 29 -4.01 -0.08 -8.19
N GLY A 30 -4.54 -0.16 -6.96
CA GLY A 30 -5.30 0.93 -6.36
C GLY A 30 -5.96 0.57 -5.04
N MET A 31 -6.36 1.61 -4.30
CA MET A 31 -7.17 1.48 -3.10
C MET A 31 -8.60 1.07 -3.49
N PRO A 32 -9.16 -0.03 -2.96
CA PRO A 32 -10.54 -0.40 -3.24
C PRO A 32 -11.48 0.64 -2.62
N LEU A 33 -12.42 1.15 -3.43
CA LEU A 33 -13.43 2.11 -2.98
C LEU A 33 -14.82 1.49 -3.07
N THR A 34 -15.60 1.65 -2.00
CA THR A 34 -17.02 1.30 -1.99
C THR A 34 -17.85 2.55 -2.18
N ILE A 35 -18.58 2.63 -3.30
CA ILE A 35 -19.42 3.79 -3.64
C ILE A 35 -20.88 3.36 -3.51
N ARG A 36 -21.68 4.16 -2.80
CA ARG A 36 -23.12 3.96 -2.67
C ARG A 36 -23.81 4.78 -3.75
N LEU A 37 -24.53 4.09 -4.64
CA LEU A 37 -25.34 4.69 -5.69
C LEU A 37 -26.80 4.32 -5.45
N GLY A 38 -27.73 5.19 -5.85
CA GLY A 38 -29.13 4.81 -5.96
C GLY A 38 -29.35 3.82 -7.11
N GLU A 39 -30.53 3.21 -7.14
CA GLU A 39 -30.87 2.17 -8.11
C GLU A 39 -30.84 2.70 -9.55
N GLN A 40 -31.41 3.89 -9.77
CA GLN A 40 -31.47 4.51 -11.10
C GLN A 40 -30.08 4.88 -11.62
N GLU A 41 -29.23 5.41 -10.76
CA GLU A 41 -27.86 5.80 -11.09
C GLU A 41 -27.01 4.57 -11.40
N TYR A 42 -27.14 3.51 -10.61
CA TYR A 42 -26.45 2.24 -10.85
C TYR A 42 -26.89 1.61 -12.17
N ALA A 43 -28.20 1.57 -12.45
CA ALA A 43 -28.73 1.04 -13.71
C ALA A 43 -28.23 1.84 -14.92
N ALA A 44 -28.21 3.18 -14.82
CA ALA A 44 -27.67 4.05 -15.86
C ALA A 44 -26.18 3.80 -16.08
N LEU A 45 -25.38 3.68 -15.01
CA LEU A 45 -23.95 3.41 -15.07
C LEU A 45 -23.67 2.09 -15.79
N VAL A 46 -24.36 1.00 -15.40
CA VAL A 46 -24.19 -0.33 -16.02
C VAL A 46 -24.59 -0.31 -17.50
N ARG A 47 -25.69 0.38 -17.84
CA ARG A 47 -26.13 0.52 -19.23
C ARG A 47 -25.08 1.24 -20.09
N ILE A 48 -24.50 2.33 -19.58
CA ILE A 48 -23.46 3.08 -20.30
C ILE A 48 -22.20 2.24 -20.43
N ALA A 49 -21.77 1.56 -19.36
CA ALA A 49 -20.60 0.70 -19.37
C ALA A 49 -20.73 -0.41 -20.43
N ARG A 50 -21.90 -1.07 -20.50
CA ARG A 50 -22.18 -2.08 -21.53
C ARG A 50 -22.15 -1.50 -22.95
N SER A 51 -22.75 -0.34 -23.18
CA SER A 51 -22.73 0.31 -24.50
C SER A 51 -21.32 0.69 -24.98
N ARG A 52 -20.37 0.78 -24.05
CA ARG A 52 -18.96 1.14 -24.30
C ARG A 52 -18.02 -0.06 -24.14
N GLU A 53 -18.56 -1.27 -24.07
CA GLU A 53 -17.80 -2.52 -23.92
C GLU A 53 -16.78 -2.46 -22.77
N THR A 54 -17.19 -1.87 -21.64
CA THR A 54 -16.33 -1.69 -20.46
C THR A 54 -17.04 -2.09 -19.18
N THR A 55 -16.29 -2.12 -18.06
CA THR A 55 -16.85 -2.43 -16.74
C THR A 55 -17.33 -1.15 -16.04
N ALA A 56 -18.31 -1.28 -15.15
CA ALA A 56 -18.79 -0.15 -14.34
C ALA A 56 -17.64 0.48 -13.53
N ALA A 57 -16.74 -0.33 -12.98
CA ALA A 57 -15.56 0.12 -12.25
C ALA A 57 -14.61 0.96 -13.13
N ALA A 58 -14.28 0.49 -14.34
CA ALA A 58 -13.42 1.23 -15.26
C ALA A 58 -14.06 2.53 -15.76
N LEU A 59 -15.39 2.55 -15.91
CA LEU A 59 -16.12 3.76 -16.26
C LEU A 59 -16.07 4.79 -15.11
N VAL A 60 -16.28 4.34 -13.87
CA VAL A 60 -16.16 5.19 -12.68
C VAL A 60 -14.74 5.75 -12.54
N GLU A 61 -13.72 4.92 -12.74
CA GLU A 61 -12.33 5.36 -12.71
C GLU A 61 -12.08 6.52 -13.67
N LYS A 62 -12.51 6.38 -14.94
CA LYS A 62 -12.40 7.46 -15.94
C LYS A 62 -13.15 8.73 -15.52
N LEU A 63 -14.35 8.59 -14.95
CA LEU A 63 -15.14 9.72 -14.47
C LEU A 63 -14.45 10.44 -13.31
N VAL A 64 -13.90 9.69 -12.36
CA VAL A 64 -13.16 10.23 -11.21
C VAL A 64 -11.90 10.95 -11.68
N LEU A 65 -11.10 10.33 -12.56
CA LEU A 65 -9.89 10.96 -13.11
C LEU A 65 -10.22 12.25 -13.86
N HIS A 66 -11.28 12.23 -14.67
CA HIS A 66 -11.75 13.41 -15.38
C HIS A 66 -12.20 14.53 -14.42
N ALA A 67 -12.95 14.19 -13.37
CA ALA A 67 -13.38 15.15 -12.36
C ALA A 67 -12.19 15.74 -11.59
N LEU A 68 -11.24 14.90 -11.16
CA LEU A 68 -10.04 15.34 -10.44
C LEU A 68 -9.13 16.23 -11.28
N SER A 69 -9.01 15.97 -12.60
CA SER A 69 -8.23 16.83 -13.50
C SER A 69 -8.76 18.27 -13.61
N ARG A 70 -10.01 18.50 -13.20
CA ARG A 70 -10.70 19.80 -13.24
C ARG A 70 -10.99 20.35 -11.85
N ALA A 71 -10.84 19.53 -10.82
CA ALA A 71 -11.03 19.97 -9.46
C ALA A 71 -9.89 20.92 -9.09
N GLU A 72 -10.24 22.04 -8.46
CA GLU A 72 -9.23 22.91 -7.86
C GLU A 72 -8.56 22.14 -6.72
N VAL A 73 -7.24 21.96 -6.84
CA VAL A 73 -6.46 21.29 -5.80
C VAL A 73 -6.09 22.35 -4.77
N PRO A 74 -6.52 22.21 -3.49
CA PRO A 74 -6.12 23.14 -2.46
C PRO A 74 -4.59 23.16 -2.35
N PRO A 75 -4.00 24.30 -1.98
CA PRO A 75 -2.56 24.37 -1.77
C PRO A 75 -2.14 23.29 -0.75
N PRO A 76 -0.93 22.72 -0.90
CA PRO A 76 -0.42 21.75 0.07
C PRO A 76 -0.58 22.32 1.47
N ALA A 77 -1.22 21.57 2.37
CA ALA A 77 -1.30 21.99 3.75
C ALA A 77 0.13 22.14 4.29
N ASP A 78 0.39 23.24 5.02
CA ASP A 78 1.68 23.42 5.69
C ASP A 78 1.90 22.26 6.66
N SER A 79 2.70 21.28 6.23
CA SER A 79 3.04 20.14 7.07
C SER A 79 4.02 20.65 8.12
N HIS A 80 3.54 20.80 9.35
CA HIS A 80 4.40 21.00 10.51
C HIS A 80 4.74 19.61 11.04
N PRO A 81 5.92 19.04 10.70
CA PRO A 81 6.27 17.70 11.16
C PRO A 81 6.20 17.68 12.69
N ALA A 82 5.44 16.73 13.24
CA ALA A 82 5.20 16.62 14.68
C ALA A 82 6.50 16.39 15.48
N ARG A 83 7.55 15.93 14.80
CA ARG A 83 8.90 15.78 15.34
C ARG A 83 9.88 16.47 14.42
N ARG A 84 10.88 17.13 15.01
CA ARG A 84 12.03 17.63 14.25
C ARG A 84 12.68 16.45 13.54
N HIS A 85 12.94 16.62 12.25
CA HIS A 85 13.74 15.64 11.51
C HIS A 85 15.14 15.65 12.13
N THR A 86 15.69 14.47 12.41
CA THR A 86 17.09 14.35 12.85
C THR A 86 17.98 14.73 11.69
N THR A 87 18.97 15.57 11.94
CA THR A 87 19.95 15.90 10.89
C THR A 87 20.86 14.70 10.64
N TYR A 88 21.53 14.69 9.48
CA TYR A 88 22.54 13.69 9.19
C TYR A 88 23.66 13.67 10.24
N GLU A 89 24.09 14.86 10.70
CA GLU A 89 25.09 14.99 11.76
C GLU A 89 24.62 14.37 13.08
N GLU A 90 23.38 14.65 13.50
CA GLU A 90 22.79 14.03 14.70
C GLU A 90 22.68 12.51 14.56
N ALA A 91 22.30 12.01 13.37
CA ALA A 91 22.20 10.58 13.10
C ALA A 91 23.57 9.87 13.09
N THR A 92 24.65 10.58 12.76
CA THR A 92 26.01 10.02 12.62
C THR A 92 26.93 10.30 13.80
N ALA A 93 26.50 11.10 14.79
CA ALA A 93 27.31 11.48 15.95
C ALA A 93 27.84 10.29 16.77
N GLY A 94 27.18 9.13 16.72
CA GLY A 94 27.60 7.90 17.39
C GLY A 94 28.37 6.92 16.51
N PHE A 95 28.56 7.21 15.22
CA PHE A 95 29.20 6.28 14.30
C PHE A 95 30.71 6.18 14.60
N ARG A 96 31.18 4.97 14.94
CA ARG A 96 32.60 4.64 14.98
C ARG A 96 32.92 3.62 13.89
N PRO A 97 33.84 3.91 12.97
CA PRO A 97 34.30 2.91 12.03
C PRO A 97 35.05 1.82 12.78
N ASP A 98 34.70 0.56 12.51
CA ASP A 98 35.46 -0.58 13.01
C ASP A 98 36.88 -0.51 12.44
N VAL A 99 37.86 -0.34 13.32
CA VAL A 99 39.28 -0.40 12.92
C VAL A 99 39.53 -1.84 12.47
N PRO A 100 39.93 -2.09 11.21
CA PRO A 100 40.27 -3.44 10.81
C PRO A 100 41.44 -3.90 11.68
N ALA A 101 41.22 -4.98 12.44
CA ALA A 101 42.23 -5.60 13.27
C ALA A 101 43.49 -5.77 12.43
N ARG A 102 44.58 -5.10 12.83
CA ARG A 102 45.89 -5.27 12.22
C ARG A 102 46.18 -6.77 12.16
N THR A 103 46.18 -7.32 10.95
CA THR A 103 46.71 -8.65 10.67
C THR A 103 48.11 -8.70 11.26
N ALA A 104 48.30 -9.59 12.24
CA ALA A 104 49.58 -9.81 12.89
C ALA A 104 50.65 -10.15 11.83
N PRO A 105 51.89 -9.68 11.96
CA PRO A 105 52.96 -10.12 11.07
C PRO A 105 53.30 -11.58 11.41
N ASP A 106 53.23 -12.45 10.39
CA ASP A 106 53.79 -13.80 10.43
C ASP A 106 55.28 -13.73 10.81
N VAL A 107 55.67 -14.49 11.83
CA VAL A 107 57.07 -14.83 12.15
C VAL A 107 57.18 -16.34 12.21
#